data_AF-B9L9H2-F1
#
_entry.id   AF-B9L9H2-F1
#
_cell.length_a   1.000
_cell.length_b   1.000
_cell.length_c   1.000
_cell.angle_alpha   90.00
_cell.angle_beta   90.00
_cell.angle_gamma   90.00
#
_symmetry.space_group_name_H-M   'P 1'
#
loop_
_entity.id
_entity.type
_entity.pdbx_description
1 polymer ?
#
loop_
_entity_poly.entity_id
_entity_poly.type
_entity_poly.pdbx_seq_one_letter_code
_entity_poly.pdbx_strand_id
1 'polypeptide(L)'
;MIKELHTFLSSLDMDLKSSVTNPEKNVFLAKLTDYNTSFTSYGKGSTEKDALLSAYGEMCERVINRNYFEEYYINDLYPQMKSGDFLNEKLKQFYKIDEMEPEDLIDFNSDKFEILSIPFLEKSTAKKVFFPVNLIQNLYASNGMAFHFDLNQAYYNAKTEIIERYVKFDVIRYGLPLPKINHPLNSAKIQIYDATLNGKYPVMAASFIENDEIILSFGCDLNREKAIQKAYLELWQTEMRERGRFNENIEEIKNSFNLYRHFVNLSGDVHTNFLKAPLFKEVKWDFEDLDVFTNEEYIKVYNANPFIAIHIIIPGISEVYPLEDMIYNNINQGKLYYRDKILNYEKYSKEEIYEIIDELKYSFATEIGALIGVKFDTTIFADDFEYYYKNNIKPKFSKTYLNILNLARKLNEI
;
A
#
# COMPACT_ATOMS: atom_id res chain seq x y z
N MET A 1 -7.17 18.65 -16.49
CA MET A 1 -6.69 17.49 -15.71
C MET A 1 -5.29 17.66 -15.10
N ILE A 2 -4.15 17.37 -15.76
CA ILE A 2 -2.81 17.49 -15.10
C ILE A 2 -2.60 18.87 -14.43
N LYS A 3 -2.94 19.95 -15.13
CA LYS A 3 -2.87 21.31 -14.57
C LYS A 3 -3.73 21.50 -13.32
N GLU A 4 -4.95 20.94 -13.30
CA GLU A 4 -5.85 21.01 -12.13
C GLU A 4 -5.29 20.22 -10.95
N LEU A 5 -4.74 19.02 -11.20
CA LEU A 5 -4.10 18.19 -10.17
C LEU A 5 -2.87 18.89 -9.59
N HIS A 6 -2.03 19.47 -10.45
CA HIS A 6 -0.89 20.27 -9.99
C HIS A 6 -1.35 21.47 -9.17
N THR A 7 -2.37 22.23 -9.62
CA THR A 7 -2.89 23.37 -8.85
C THR A 7 -3.42 22.93 -7.48
N PHE A 8 -4.12 21.81 -7.42
CA PHE A 8 -4.62 21.25 -6.16
C PHE A 8 -3.47 20.89 -5.19
N LEU A 9 -2.52 20.06 -5.64
CA LEU A 9 -1.41 19.64 -4.80
C LEU A 9 -0.53 20.83 -4.39
N SER A 10 -0.30 21.81 -5.27
CA SER A 10 0.40 23.05 -4.91
C SER A 10 -0.35 23.91 -3.89
N SER A 11 -1.69 23.89 -3.88
CA SER A 11 -2.48 24.59 -2.84
C SER A 11 -2.25 24.00 -1.44
N LEU A 12 -1.78 22.75 -1.38
CA LEU A 12 -1.37 22.04 -0.17
C LEU A 12 0.10 22.30 0.22
N ASP A 13 0.77 23.27 -0.40
CA ASP A 13 2.22 23.57 -0.28
C ASP A 13 3.15 22.45 -0.78
N MET A 14 2.71 21.59 -1.71
CA MET A 14 3.62 20.61 -2.33
C MET A 14 4.46 21.25 -3.45
N ASP A 15 5.76 20.96 -3.47
CA ASP A 15 6.72 21.40 -4.50
C ASP A 15 7.02 20.24 -5.45
N LEU A 16 6.25 20.16 -6.53
CA LEU A 16 6.18 18.99 -7.40
C LEU A 16 7.16 19.06 -8.57
N LYS A 17 7.87 17.96 -8.81
CA LYS A 17 8.66 17.75 -10.03
C LYS A 17 8.42 16.37 -10.62
N SER A 18 8.23 16.35 -11.93
CA SER A 18 8.07 15.11 -12.69
C SER A 18 9.28 14.78 -13.56
N SER A 19 9.54 13.50 -13.75
CA SER A 19 10.42 12.96 -14.79
C SER A 19 9.72 11.83 -15.53
N VAL A 20 9.98 11.68 -16.83
CA VAL A 20 9.39 10.61 -17.65
C VAL A 20 10.49 9.85 -18.39
N THR A 21 10.39 8.53 -18.42
CA THR A 21 11.21 7.64 -19.24
C THR A 21 10.32 6.88 -20.22
N ASN A 22 10.93 6.41 -21.31
CA ASN A 22 10.26 5.66 -22.39
C ASN A 22 11.10 4.40 -22.71
N PRO A 23 11.00 3.35 -21.87
CA PRO A 23 11.84 2.15 -22.02
C PRO A 23 11.49 1.29 -23.23
N GLU A 24 10.27 1.36 -23.74
CA GLU A 24 9.78 0.52 -24.85
C GLU A 24 8.68 1.28 -25.63
N LYS A 25 8.45 0.91 -26.89
CA LYS A 25 7.41 1.52 -27.72
C LYS A 25 6.05 1.48 -27.00
N ASN A 26 5.43 2.66 -26.88
CA ASN A 26 4.15 2.85 -26.18
C ASN A 26 4.19 2.45 -24.70
N VAL A 27 5.35 2.53 -24.05
CA VAL A 27 5.50 2.35 -22.60
C VAL A 27 6.19 3.57 -22.04
N PHE A 28 5.47 4.39 -21.30
CA PHE A 28 5.99 5.57 -20.62
C PHE A 28 5.85 5.38 -19.12
N LEU A 29 6.93 5.69 -18.40
CA LEU A 29 6.98 5.64 -16.93
C LEU A 29 7.24 7.06 -16.43
N ALA A 30 6.36 7.56 -15.57
CA ALA A 30 6.49 8.85 -14.92
C ALA A 30 6.81 8.67 -13.44
N LYS A 31 7.63 9.56 -12.91
CA LYS A 31 7.87 9.72 -11.47
C LYS A 31 7.50 11.15 -11.11
N LEU A 32 6.72 11.33 -10.05
CA LEU A 32 6.35 12.63 -9.50
C LEU A 32 6.76 12.68 -8.03
N THR A 33 7.69 13.59 -7.70
CA THR A 33 8.18 13.79 -6.33
C THR A 33 7.79 15.18 -5.83
N ASP A 34 7.33 15.25 -4.57
CA ASP A 34 7.23 16.49 -3.79
C ASP A 34 8.52 16.70 -3.00
N TYR A 35 9.26 17.78 -3.27
CA TYR A 35 10.50 18.07 -2.56
C TYR A 35 10.30 18.58 -1.13
N ASN A 36 9.11 19.06 -0.77
CA ASN A 36 8.84 19.51 0.59
C ASN A 36 8.66 18.33 1.56
N THR A 37 8.10 17.21 1.11
CA THR A 37 7.82 16.02 1.94
C THR A 37 8.66 14.79 1.56
N SER A 38 9.28 14.79 0.38
CA SER A 38 9.91 13.65 -0.28
C SER A 38 8.93 12.55 -0.73
N PHE A 39 7.61 12.79 -0.64
CA PHE A 39 6.62 11.85 -1.17
C PHE A 39 6.76 11.69 -2.66
N THR A 40 6.64 10.45 -3.13
CA THR A 40 6.86 10.09 -4.53
C THR A 40 5.80 9.12 -4.99
N SER A 41 5.24 9.42 -6.16
CA SER A 41 4.30 8.56 -6.87
C SER A 41 4.85 8.20 -8.25
N TYR A 42 4.35 7.10 -8.78
CA TYR A 42 4.73 6.57 -10.07
C TYR A 42 3.50 6.52 -10.98
N GLY A 43 3.75 6.63 -12.28
CA GLY A 43 2.70 6.60 -13.28
C GLY A 43 3.15 5.81 -14.50
N LYS A 44 2.19 5.14 -15.12
CA LYS A 44 2.43 4.28 -16.28
C LYS A 44 1.38 4.57 -17.35
N GLY A 45 1.78 4.54 -18.61
CA GLY A 45 0.85 4.84 -19.69
C GLY A 45 1.40 4.57 -21.08
N SER A 46 0.49 4.53 -22.06
CA SER A 46 0.83 4.37 -23.48
C SER A 46 1.40 5.64 -24.13
N THR A 47 1.25 6.78 -23.46
CA THR A 47 1.83 8.07 -23.86
C THR A 47 2.43 8.76 -22.65
N GLU A 48 3.35 9.71 -22.87
CA GLU A 48 3.91 10.56 -21.81
C GLU A 48 2.82 11.25 -20.99
N LYS A 49 1.77 11.74 -21.65
CA LYS A 49 0.64 12.40 -20.99
C LYS A 49 -0.13 11.45 -20.07
N ASP A 50 -0.35 10.20 -20.51
CA ASP A 50 -1.06 9.20 -19.70
C ASP A 50 -0.23 8.80 -18.49
N ALA A 51 1.08 8.59 -18.67
CA ALA A 51 1.98 8.27 -17.57
C ALA A 51 2.04 9.41 -16.53
N LEU A 52 2.17 10.65 -16.98
CA LEU A 52 2.11 11.82 -16.09
C LEU A 52 0.78 11.90 -15.36
N LEU A 53 -0.35 11.78 -16.08
CA LEU A 53 -1.67 11.82 -15.46
C LEU A 53 -1.83 10.72 -14.40
N SER A 54 -1.34 9.51 -14.67
CA SER A 54 -1.29 8.40 -13.71
C SER A 54 -0.49 8.76 -12.46
N ALA A 55 0.70 9.36 -12.59
CA ALA A 55 1.53 9.74 -11.44
C ALA A 55 0.86 10.84 -10.59
N TYR A 56 0.28 11.87 -11.22
CA TYR A 56 -0.49 12.88 -10.50
C TYR A 56 -1.73 12.29 -9.80
N GLY A 57 -2.42 11.35 -10.45
CA GLY A 57 -3.55 10.63 -9.88
C GLY A 57 -3.16 9.83 -8.64
N GLU A 58 -2.07 9.05 -8.73
CA GLU A 58 -1.54 8.27 -7.61
C GLU A 58 -1.09 9.20 -6.46
N MET A 59 -0.42 10.32 -6.74
CA MET A 59 -0.10 11.30 -5.70
C MET A 59 -1.36 11.77 -4.96
N CYS A 60 -2.41 12.14 -5.69
CA CYS A 60 -3.66 12.59 -5.08
C CYS A 60 -4.34 11.45 -4.29
N GLU A 61 -4.36 10.23 -4.83
CA GLU A 61 -4.88 9.04 -4.14
C GLU A 61 -4.20 8.84 -2.79
N ARG A 62 -2.86 8.79 -2.78
CA ARG A 62 -2.06 8.51 -1.59
C ARG A 62 -2.15 9.63 -0.56
N VAL A 63 -2.15 10.89 -1.00
CA VAL A 63 -2.29 12.06 -0.13
C VAL A 63 -3.69 12.12 0.48
N ILE A 64 -4.75 11.99 -0.33
CA ILE A 64 -6.13 12.15 0.16
C ILE A 64 -6.55 10.96 1.04
N ASN A 65 -6.21 9.72 0.68
CA ASN A 65 -6.45 8.54 1.51
C ASN A 65 -5.57 8.48 2.77
N ARG A 66 -4.65 9.43 2.93
CA ARG A 66 -3.68 9.52 4.02
C ARG A 66 -2.61 8.41 4.04
N ASN A 67 -2.43 7.68 2.94
CA ASN A 67 -1.50 6.56 2.88
C ASN A 67 -0.04 6.97 3.12
N TYR A 68 0.41 8.12 2.60
CA TYR A 68 1.78 8.58 2.88
C TYR A 68 2.03 8.96 4.35
N PHE A 69 0.98 9.12 5.16
CA PHE A 69 1.12 9.57 6.54
C PHE A 69 1.16 8.39 7.53
N GLU A 70 0.88 7.17 7.08
CA GLU A 70 0.72 5.98 7.94
C GLU A 70 1.97 5.69 8.78
N GLU A 71 3.16 5.99 8.24
CA GLU A 71 4.46 5.81 8.91
C GLU A 71 4.89 6.99 9.80
N TYR A 72 4.04 8.01 9.99
CA TYR A 72 4.40 9.21 10.75
C TYR A 72 3.55 9.36 12.02
N TYR A 73 4.19 9.81 13.08
CA TYR A 73 3.54 10.33 14.28
C TYR A 73 2.84 11.65 13.92
N ILE A 74 1.52 11.61 13.77
CA ILE A 74 0.65 12.72 13.41
C ILE A 74 -0.64 12.61 14.22
N ASN A 75 -0.80 13.52 15.17
CA ASN A 75 -2.04 13.64 15.92
C ASN A 75 -3.19 14.08 15.01
N ASP A 76 -4.36 13.50 15.27
CA ASP A 76 -5.61 13.78 14.55
C ASP A 76 -5.47 13.66 13.02
N LEU A 77 -4.74 12.62 12.55
CA LEU A 77 -4.56 12.30 11.13
C LEU A 77 -5.90 12.24 10.37
N TYR A 78 -6.95 11.79 11.06
CA TYR A 78 -8.32 11.71 10.58
C TYR A 78 -9.24 12.55 11.49
N PRO A 79 -9.87 13.64 11.01
CA PRO A 79 -10.76 14.49 11.83
C PRO A 79 -11.99 13.77 12.40
N GLN A 80 -12.43 12.71 11.72
CA GLN A 80 -13.61 11.91 12.08
C GLN A 80 -13.28 10.70 12.96
N MET A 81 -12.01 10.57 13.36
CA MET A 81 -11.53 9.52 14.25
C MET A 81 -12.18 9.65 15.62
N LYS A 82 -12.60 8.53 16.19
CA LYS A 82 -13.16 8.49 17.55
C LYS A 82 -12.78 7.19 18.24
N SER A 83 -12.73 7.22 19.55
CA SER A 83 -12.74 6.03 20.39
C SER A 83 -14.17 5.53 20.65
N GLY A 84 -14.28 4.27 21.09
CA GLY A 84 -15.55 3.60 21.39
C GLY A 84 -15.80 2.39 20.50
N ASP A 85 -17.08 2.09 20.24
CA ASP A 85 -17.47 0.89 19.48
C ASP A 85 -16.87 0.86 18.07
N PHE A 86 -16.18 -0.23 17.77
CA PHE A 86 -15.56 -0.53 16.50
C PHE A 86 -15.98 -1.92 16.02
N LEU A 87 -16.06 -2.05 14.70
CA LEU A 87 -16.49 -3.24 13.96
C LEU A 87 -17.89 -3.74 14.35
N ASN A 88 -18.54 -4.48 13.45
CA ASN A 88 -19.72 -5.26 13.81
C ASN A 88 -19.29 -6.67 14.27
N GLU A 89 -20.18 -7.44 14.88
CA GLU A 89 -19.84 -8.75 15.43
C GLU A 89 -19.28 -9.74 14.37
N LYS A 90 -19.77 -9.68 13.13
CA LYS A 90 -19.24 -10.52 12.04
C LYS A 90 -17.79 -10.18 11.72
N LEU A 91 -17.46 -8.89 11.68
CA LEU A 91 -16.09 -8.43 11.44
C LEU A 91 -15.19 -8.74 12.62
N LYS A 92 -15.66 -8.58 13.87
CA LYS A 92 -14.88 -8.97 15.05
C LYS A 92 -14.50 -10.45 15.01
N GLN A 93 -15.45 -11.31 14.62
CA GLN A 93 -15.18 -12.73 14.43
C GLN A 93 -14.20 -12.99 13.29
N PHE A 94 -14.35 -12.31 12.14
CA PHE A 94 -13.46 -12.47 11.00
C PHE A 94 -12.01 -12.10 11.35
N TYR A 95 -11.81 -10.93 11.97
CA TYR A 95 -10.49 -10.46 12.38
C TYR A 95 -9.96 -11.12 13.65
N LYS A 96 -10.75 -12.01 14.29
CA LYS A 96 -10.38 -12.68 15.55
C LYS A 96 -9.97 -11.69 16.64
N ILE A 97 -10.79 -10.67 16.84
CA ILE A 97 -10.53 -9.60 17.83
C ILE A 97 -10.43 -10.16 19.26
N ASP A 98 -11.04 -11.31 19.54
CA ASP A 98 -10.95 -12.02 20.81
C ASP A 98 -9.60 -12.70 21.07
N GLU A 99 -8.77 -12.87 20.04
CA GLU A 99 -7.39 -13.37 20.14
C GLU A 99 -6.35 -12.24 20.32
N MET A 100 -6.78 -10.97 20.27
CA MET A 100 -5.90 -9.79 20.36
C MET A 100 -6.01 -9.08 21.70
N GLU A 101 -4.92 -8.46 22.14
CA GLU A 101 -4.94 -7.52 23.25
C GLU A 101 -5.39 -6.13 22.77
N PRO A 102 -5.99 -5.28 23.63
CA PRO A 102 -6.41 -3.93 23.25
C PRO A 102 -5.29 -3.09 22.62
N GLU A 103 -4.05 -3.29 23.07
CA GLU A 103 -2.84 -2.61 22.57
C GLU A 103 -2.55 -2.93 21.10
N ASP A 104 -2.90 -4.12 20.62
CA ASP A 104 -2.72 -4.51 19.21
C ASP A 104 -3.54 -3.64 18.26
N LEU A 105 -4.60 -3.00 18.76
CA LEU A 105 -5.51 -2.16 17.96
C LEU A 105 -5.23 -0.66 18.09
N ILE A 106 -4.22 -0.27 18.88
CA ILE A 106 -3.82 1.13 19.04
C ILE A 106 -3.11 1.61 17.77
N ASP A 107 -3.55 2.74 17.22
CA ASP A 107 -2.98 3.31 15.99
C ASP A 107 -1.52 3.74 16.18
N PHE A 108 -0.72 3.71 15.11
CA PHE A 108 0.67 4.18 15.20
C PHE A 108 0.76 5.71 15.23
N ASN A 109 -0.17 6.44 14.61
CA ASN A 109 0.01 7.86 14.30
C ASN A 109 -0.22 8.81 15.48
N SER A 110 -1.17 8.53 16.37
CA SER A 110 -1.56 9.45 17.44
C SER A 110 -0.75 9.27 18.72
N ASP A 111 -0.92 10.21 19.67
CA ASP A 111 -0.48 10.11 21.06
C ASP A 111 -1.51 9.46 22.00
N LYS A 112 -2.68 9.07 21.48
CA LYS A 112 -3.76 8.48 22.28
C LYS A 112 -3.54 6.97 22.42
N PHE A 113 -3.65 6.47 23.65
CA PHE A 113 -3.60 5.04 23.96
C PHE A 113 -5.03 4.48 24.07
N GLU A 114 -5.83 4.72 23.03
CA GLU A 114 -7.19 4.23 22.88
C GLU A 114 -7.34 3.61 21.48
N ILE A 115 -8.31 2.71 21.29
CA ILE A 115 -8.62 2.16 19.97
C ILE A 115 -9.34 3.24 19.17
N LEU A 116 -8.63 3.82 18.20
CA LEU A 116 -9.14 4.87 17.34
C LEU A 116 -9.65 4.30 16.04
N SER A 117 -10.89 4.64 15.68
CA SER A 117 -11.55 4.10 14.49
C SER A 117 -12.12 5.16 13.58
N ILE A 118 -12.18 4.85 12.28
CA ILE A 118 -12.74 5.71 11.24
C ILE A 118 -13.94 5.03 10.54
N PRO A 119 -14.96 5.80 10.11
CA PRO A 119 -16.16 5.23 9.52
C PRO A 119 -15.94 4.83 8.06
N PHE A 120 -16.44 3.64 7.73
CA PHE A 120 -16.71 3.13 6.39
C PHE A 120 -18.21 2.90 6.24
N LEU A 121 -18.72 2.95 5.01
CA LEU A 121 -20.10 2.60 4.69
C LEU A 121 -20.14 1.15 4.22
N GLU A 122 -20.96 0.33 4.87
CA GLU A 122 -21.33 -1.00 4.38
C GLU A 122 -22.13 -0.86 3.07
N LYS A 123 -21.64 -1.41 1.96
CA LYS A 123 -22.22 -1.21 0.61
C LYS A 123 -23.68 -1.66 0.55
N SER A 124 -24.02 -2.81 1.13
CA SER A 124 -25.39 -3.35 1.07
C SER A 124 -26.43 -2.54 1.86
N THR A 125 -26.04 -1.88 2.95
CA THR A 125 -26.99 -1.21 3.85
C THR A 125 -26.79 0.29 4.01
N ALA A 126 -25.68 0.85 3.49
CA ALA A 126 -25.19 2.20 3.72
C ALA A 126 -24.98 2.55 5.21
N LYS A 127 -24.92 1.57 6.11
CA LYS A 127 -24.66 1.80 7.53
C LYS A 127 -23.19 2.10 7.76
N LYS A 128 -22.92 3.01 8.70
CA LYS A 128 -21.56 3.31 9.15
C LYS A 128 -21.04 2.18 10.04
N VAL A 129 -19.89 1.63 9.69
CA VAL A 129 -19.10 0.71 10.50
C VAL A 129 -17.75 1.36 10.75
N PHE A 130 -17.30 1.37 12.01
CA PHE A 130 -16.04 1.99 12.39
C PHE A 130 -14.93 0.95 12.38
N PHE A 131 -13.88 1.18 11.59
CA PHE A 131 -12.72 0.30 11.50
C PHE A 131 -11.55 0.92 12.28
N PRO A 132 -10.85 0.16 13.14
CA PRO A 132 -9.63 0.62 13.80
C PRO A 132 -8.60 1.09 12.79
N VAL A 133 -7.99 2.25 13.04
CA VAL A 133 -6.96 2.83 12.16
C VAL A 133 -5.75 1.89 12.06
N ASN A 134 -5.33 1.30 13.18
CA ASN A 134 -4.25 0.30 13.20
C ASN A 134 -4.55 -0.86 12.24
N LEU A 135 -5.73 -1.47 12.37
CA LEU A 135 -6.15 -2.60 11.55
C LEU A 135 -6.10 -2.26 10.05
N ILE A 136 -6.55 -1.06 9.67
CA ILE A 136 -6.52 -0.64 8.26
C ILE A 136 -5.09 -0.56 7.74
N GLN A 137 -4.22 0.15 8.47
CA GLN A 137 -2.84 0.41 8.07
C GLN A 137 -1.97 -0.84 8.10
N ASN A 138 -2.23 -1.74 9.05
CA ASN A 138 -1.48 -2.97 9.22
C ASN A 138 -1.84 -4.01 8.14
N LEU A 139 -3.11 -4.12 7.75
CA LEU A 139 -3.57 -5.22 6.88
C LEU A 139 -3.74 -4.85 5.41
N TYR A 140 -4.18 -3.62 5.09
CA TYR A 140 -4.65 -3.28 3.74
C TYR A 140 -3.64 -2.47 2.93
N ALA A 141 -2.70 -1.77 3.59
CA ALA A 141 -1.79 -0.83 2.94
C ALA A 141 -2.55 0.06 1.95
N SER A 142 -2.09 0.13 0.69
CA SER A 142 -2.74 0.88 -0.38
C SER A 142 -3.87 0.14 -1.11
N ASN A 143 -4.16 -1.12 -0.78
CA ASN A 143 -5.06 -1.94 -1.60
C ASN A 143 -6.52 -1.49 -1.53
N GLY A 144 -7.10 -1.26 -2.71
CA GLY A 144 -8.48 -0.77 -2.82
C GLY A 144 -8.59 0.73 -2.63
N MET A 145 -7.46 1.46 -2.63
CA MET A 145 -7.47 2.91 -2.76
C MET A 145 -7.64 3.31 -4.24
N ALA A 146 -8.39 4.37 -4.49
CA ALA A 146 -8.48 4.95 -5.82
C ALA A 146 -8.76 6.44 -5.76
N PHE A 147 -8.33 7.16 -6.79
CA PHE A 147 -8.65 8.57 -7.01
C PHE A 147 -9.30 8.78 -8.39
N HIS A 148 -10.35 9.61 -8.43
CA HIS A 148 -10.91 10.12 -9.68
C HIS A 148 -11.75 11.40 -9.45
N PHE A 149 -12.18 12.02 -10.55
CA PHE A 149 -13.17 13.11 -10.56
C PHE A 149 -14.62 12.62 -10.52
N ASP A 150 -14.82 11.31 -10.63
CA ASP A 150 -16.13 10.66 -10.70
C ASP A 150 -16.11 9.45 -9.77
N LEU A 151 -17.12 9.34 -8.90
CA LEU A 151 -17.17 8.32 -7.87
C LEU A 151 -17.26 6.90 -8.45
N ASN A 152 -18.01 6.72 -9.55
CA ASN A 152 -18.15 5.41 -10.17
C ASN A 152 -16.82 4.95 -10.78
N GLN A 153 -16.08 5.86 -11.40
CA GLN A 153 -14.76 5.54 -11.93
C GLN A 153 -13.71 5.30 -10.83
N ALA A 154 -13.77 6.05 -9.72
CA ALA A 154 -12.93 5.76 -8.55
C ALA A 154 -13.24 4.36 -8.01
N TYR A 155 -14.52 4.04 -7.84
CA TYR A 155 -15.00 2.71 -7.41
C TYR A 155 -14.53 1.60 -8.35
N TYR A 156 -14.70 1.79 -9.66
CA TYR A 156 -14.22 0.86 -10.67
C TYR A 156 -12.72 0.61 -10.55
N ASN A 157 -11.91 1.67 -10.42
CA ASN A 157 -10.46 1.56 -10.31
C ASN A 157 -10.06 0.76 -9.06
N ALA A 158 -10.62 1.10 -7.88
CA ALA A 158 -10.35 0.38 -6.63
C ALA A 158 -10.78 -1.10 -6.71
N LYS A 159 -11.96 -1.39 -7.28
CA LYS A 159 -12.44 -2.77 -7.46
C LYS A 159 -11.55 -3.57 -8.40
N THR A 160 -11.11 -3.00 -9.53
CA THR A 160 -10.18 -3.68 -10.42
C THR A 160 -8.86 -3.98 -9.72
N GLU A 161 -8.36 -3.07 -8.90
CA GLU A 161 -7.12 -3.28 -8.14
C GLU A 161 -7.25 -4.42 -7.13
N ILE A 162 -8.36 -4.47 -6.36
CA ILE A 162 -8.63 -5.56 -5.41
C ILE A 162 -8.69 -6.92 -6.12
N ILE A 163 -9.42 -7.01 -7.24
CA ILE A 163 -9.54 -8.26 -8.00
C ILE A 163 -8.19 -8.69 -8.58
N GLU A 164 -7.42 -7.73 -9.13
CA GLU A 164 -6.08 -7.98 -9.64
C GLU A 164 -5.18 -8.57 -8.56
N ARG A 165 -5.12 -7.93 -7.38
CA ARG A 165 -4.26 -8.38 -6.28
C ARG A 165 -4.72 -9.73 -5.71
N TYR A 166 -6.03 -9.95 -5.60
CA TYR A 166 -6.58 -11.23 -5.17
C TYR A 166 -6.11 -12.37 -6.10
N VAL A 167 -6.28 -12.20 -7.42
CA VAL A 167 -5.84 -13.20 -8.41
C VAL A 167 -4.32 -13.36 -8.42
N LYS A 168 -3.57 -12.25 -8.37
CA LYS A 168 -2.11 -12.25 -8.29
C LYS A 168 -1.61 -13.13 -7.14
N PHE A 169 -2.12 -12.89 -5.94
CA PHE A 169 -1.68 -13.63 -4.77
C PHE A 169 -2.14 -15.09 -4.79
N ASP A 170 -3.34 -15.41 -5.29
CA ASP A 170 -3.75 -16.81 -5.46
C ASP A 170 -2.83 -17.55 -6.45
N VAL A 171 -2.51 -16.94 -7.59
CA VAL A 171 -1.60 -17.54 -8.58
C VAL A 171 -0.21 -17.80 -7.99
N ILE A 172 0.33 -16.84 -7.23
CA ILE A 172 1.66 -16.96 -6.61
C ILE A 172 1.63 -17.99 -5.46
N ARG A 173 0.74 -17.82 -4.47
CA ARG A 173 0.67 -18.65 -3.24
C ARG A 173 0.47 -20.12 -3.54
N TYR A 174 -0.31 -20.44 -4.58
CA TYR A 174 -0.61 -21.82 -4.96
C TYR A 174 0.19 -22.31 -6.16
N GLY A 175 1.11 -21.49 -6.70
CA GLY A 175 1.98 -21.84 -7.82
C GLY A 175 1.19 -22.28 -9.06
N LEU A 176 0.15 -21.54 -9.42
CA LEU A 176 -0.83 -21.93 -10.43
C LEU A 176 -0.30 -21.66 -11.86
N PRO A 177 -0.09 -22.69 -12.72
CA PRO A 177 0.31 -22.45 -14.10
C PRO A 177 -0.86 -21.94 -14.94
N LEU A 178 -0.65 -20.79 -15.60
CA LEU A 178 -1.66 -20.10 -16.40
C LEU A 178 -1.55 -20.44 -17.89
N PRO A 179 -2.68 -20.49 -18.64
CA PRO A 179 -2.68 -20.66 -20.08
C PRO A 179 -2.11 -19.43 -20.80
N LYS A 180 -1.07 -19.64 -21.62
CA LYS A 180 -0.54 -18.63 -22.54
C LYS A 180 -1.55 -18.36 -23.65
N ILE A 181 -1.71 -17.08 -24.01
CA ILE A 181 -2.55 -16.67 -25.14
C ILE A 181 -1.70 -16.12 -26.28
N ASN A 182 -2.20 -16.22 -27.51
CA ASN A 182 -1.54 -15.60 -28.65
C ASN A 182 -1.85 -14.09 -28.67
N HIS A 183 -0.82 -13.25 -28.55
CA HIS A 183 -0.97 -11.80 -28.51
C HIS A 183 0.22 -11.08 -29.17
N PRO A 184 0.02 -9.93 -29.86
CA PRO A 184 1.12 -9.17 -30.48
C PRO A 184 2.20 -8.65 -29.52
N LEU A 185 1.90 -8.58 -28.22
CA LEU A 185 2.87 -8.19 -27.18
C LEU A 185 3.81 -9.34 -26.76
N ASN A 186 3.54 -10.56 -27.20
CA ASN A 186 4.44 -11.69 -26.93
C ASN A 186 5.78 -11.47 -27.63
N SER A 187 6.86 -11.82 -26.94
CA SER A 187 8.22 -11.83 -27.46
C SER A 187 8.98 -13.07 -26.95
N ALA A 188 10.26 -13.19 -27.27
CA ALA A 188 11.07 -14.30 -26.75
C ALA A 188 11.11 -14.38 -25.21
N LYS A 189 10.99 -13.22 -24.53
CA LYS A 189 11.06 -13.12 -23.06
C LYS A 189 9.73 -12.74 -22.43
N ILE A 190 8.83 -12.12 -23.18
CA ILE A 190 7.53 -11.64 -22.68
C ILE A 190 6.41 -12.55 -23.18
N GLN A 191 5.52 -12.96 -22.28
CA GLN A 191 4.36 -13.78 -22.60
C GLN A 191 3.12 -13.24 -21.89
N ILE A 192 1.97 -13.27 -22.57
CA ILE A 192 0.66 -12.92 -22.01
C ILE A 192 -0.11 -14.19 -21.66
N TYR A 193 -0.77 -14.17 -20.51
CA TYR A 193 -1.53 -15.28 -19.95
C TYR A 193 -2.95 -14.87 -19.63
N ASP A 194 -3.89 -15.79 -19.85
CA ASP A 194 -5.23 -15.70 -19.31
C ASP A 194 -5.16 -16.08 -17.82
N ALA A 195 -5.49 -15.11 -16.95
CA ALA A 195 -5.50 -15.24 -15.50
C ALA A 195 -6.93 -15.22 -14.95
N THR A 196 -7.93 -15.59 -15.76
CA THR A 196 -9.34 -15.56 -15.36
C THR A 196 -9.71 -16.65 -14.36
N LEU A 197 -8.83 -17.64 -14.17
CA LEU A 197 -9.02 -18.82 -13.31
C LEU A 197 -10.33 -19.57 -13.64
N ASN A 198 -10.45 -20.00 -14.90
CA ASN A 198 -11.66 -20.58 -15.51
C ASN A 198 -12.85 -19.60 -15.59
N GLY A 199 -12.59 -18.34 -16.00
CA GLY A 199 -13.66 -17.37 -16.26
C GLY A 199 -14.31 -16.77 -15.01
N LYS A 200 -13.63 -16.83 -13.85
CA LYS A 200 -14.13 -16.27 -12.60
C LYS A 200 -13.80 -14.79 -12.42
N TYR A 201 -12.65 -14.35 -12.94
CA TYR A 201 -12.13 -13.01 -12.70
C TYR A 201 -11.70 -12.32 -14.01
N PRO A 202 -11.96 -11.02 -14.20
CA PRO A 202 -11.55 -10.27 -15.39
C PRO A 202 -10.07 -9.85 -15.33
N VAL A 203 -9.17 -10.83 -15.14
CA VAL A 203 -7.72 -10.62 -14.94
C VAL A 203 -6.89 -11.27 -16.04
N MET A 204 -5.88 -10.54 -16.49
CA MET A 204 -4.82 -11.00 -17.38
C MET A 204 -3.48 -10.90 -16.66
N ALA A 205 -2.50 -11.70 -17.10
CA ALA A 205 -1.14 -11.62 -16.58
C ALA A 205 -0.12 -11.48 -17.72
N ALA A 206 1.03 -10.88 -17.40
CA ALA A 206 2.19 -10.82 -18.28
C ALA A 206 3.43 -11.29 -17.51
N SER A 207 4.30 -12.05 -18.16
CA SER A 207 5.59 -12.43 -17.57
C SER A 207 6.75 -11.90 -18.38
N PHE A 208 7.85 -11.56 -17.72
CA PHE A 208 9.19 -11.47 -18.31
C PHE A 208 10.02 -12.62 -17.74
N ILE A 209 10.64 -13.45 -18.59
CA ILE A 209 11.48 -14.57 -18.16
C ILE A 209 12.83 -14.54 -18.88
N GLU A 210 13.91 -14.59 -18.11
CA GLU A 210 15.30 -14.64 -18.60
C GLU A 210 16.21 -15.26 -17.53
N ASN A 211 17.11 -16.20 -17.90
CA ASN A 211 18.13 -16.76 -17.01
C ASN A 211 17.60 -17.27 -15.64
N ASP A 212 16.50 -18.03 -15.63
CA ASP A 212 15.80 -18.53 -14.42
C ASP A 212 15.22 -17.45 -13.50
N GLU A 213 15.21 -16.19 -13.95
CA GLU A 213 14.54 -15.07 -13.30
C GLU A 213 13.20 -14.78 -13.97
N ILE A 214 12.28 -14.26 -13.17
CA ILE A 214 10.90 -13.97 -13.58
C ILE A 214 10.41 -12.66 -12.98
N ILE A 215 9.63 -11.93 -13.77
CA ILE A 215 8.68 -10.93 -13.31
C ILE A 215 7.30 -11.42 -13.74
N LEU A 216 6.32 -11.38 -12.84
CA LEU A 216 4.94 -11.75 -13.12
C LEU A 216 4.02 -10.60 -12.68
N SER A 217 3.43 -9.93 -13.66
CA SER A 217 2.52 -8.80 -13.45
C SER A 217 1.10 -9.17 -13.86
N PHE A 218 0.13 -8.42 -13.32
CA PHE A 218 -1.30 -8.67 -13.51
C PHE A 218 -2.00 -7.37 -13.90
N GLY A 219 -3.17 -7.50 -14.52
CA GLY A 219 -4.01 -6.37 -14.91
C GLY A 219 -5.47 -6.78 -14.94
N CYS A 220 -6.33 -5.97 -14.33
CA CYS A 220 -7.76 -6.22 -14.27
C CYS A 220 -8.57 -5.12 -15.00
N ASP A 221 -9.52 -5.52 -15.83
CA ASP A 221 -10.48 -4.63 -16.49
C ASP A 221 -11.62 -5.41 -17.14
N LEU A 222 -12.85 -4.89 -17.19
CA LEU A 222 -13.94 -5.56 -17.93
C LEU A 222 -13.64 -5.68 -19.44
N ASN A 223 -12.80 -4.81 -20.00
CA ASN A 223 -12.31 -4.96 -21.36
C ASN A 223 -11.00 -5.77 -21.38
N ARG A 224 -11.03 -6.94 -22.05
CA ARG A 224 -9.86 -7.83 -22.18
C ARG A 224 -8.58 -7.11 -22.59
N GLU A 225 -8.66 -6.25 -23.60
CA GLU A 225 -7.46 -5.58 -24.11
C GLU A 225 -6.92 -4.56 -23.12
N LYS A 226 -7.79 -3.83 -22.42
CA LYS A 226 -7.34 -2.97 -21.31
C LYS A 226 -6.69 -3.76 -20.18
N ALA A 227 -7.21 -4.94 -19.84
CA ALA A 227 -6.61 -5.81 -18.83
C ALA A 227 -5.20 -6.29 -19.27
N ILE A 228 -5.04 -6.69 -20.54
CA ILE A 228 -3.73 -7.04 -21.13
C ILE A 228 -2.77 -5.85 -21.06
N GLN A 229 -3.21 -4.67 -21.49
CA GLN A 229 -2.37 -3.46 -21.50
C GLN A 229 -1.95 -3.06 -20.08
N LYS A 230 -2.85 -3.16 -19.08
CA LYS A 230 -2.52 -2.93 -17.67
C LYS A 230 -1.44 -3.90 -17.17
N ALA A 231 -1.61 -5.20 -17.43
CA ALA A 231 -0.62 -6.22 -17.05
C ALA A 231 0.73 -5.96 -17.71
N TYR A 232 0.72 -5.63 -19.00
CA TYR A 232 1.94 -5.34 -19.76
C TYR A 232 2.65 -4.08 -19.25
N LEU A 233 1.93 -2.97 -19.03
CA LEU A 233 2.51 -1.74 -18.49
C LEU A 233 3.11 -1.95 -17.10
N GLU A 234 2.44 -2.74 -16.25
CA GLU A 234 2.93 -3.06 -14.90
C GLU A 234 4.25 -3.85 -14.93
N LEU A 235 4.44 -4.72 -15.94
CA LEU A 235 5.69 -5.47 -16.12
C LEU A 235 6.91 -4.53 -16.21
N TRP A 236 6.73 -3.33 -16.74
CA TRP A 236 7.79 -2.35 -16.94
C TRP A 236 8.05 -1.44 -15.75
N GLN A 237 7.29 -1.55 -14.65
CA GLN A 237 7.41 -0.65 -13.49
C GLN A 237 8.84 -0.50 -12.97
N THR A 238 9.60 -1.61 -12.96
CA THR A 238 11.00 -1.63 -12.49
C THR A 238 12.01 -1.61 -13.63
N GLU A 239 11.58 -1.33 -14.86
CA GLU A 239 12.40 -1.44 -16.08
C GLU A 239 13.10 -2.81 -16.20
N MET A 240 12.45 -3.87 -15.69
CA MET A 240 13.00 -5.23 -15.59
C MET A 240 14.29 -5.35 -14.75
N ARG A 241 14.58 -4.39 -13.86
CA ARG A 241 15.80 -4.42 -13.00
C ARG A 241 15.61 -5.26 -11.75
N GLU A 242 14.40 -5.27 -11.22
CA GLU A 242 14.00 -6.10 -10.09
C GLU A 242 13.33 -7.36 -10.60
N ARG A 243 13.79 -8.53 -10.17
CA ARG A 243 13.29 -9.83 -10.63
C ARG A 243 13.27 -10.84 -9.49
N GLY A 244 12.26 -11.70 -9.51
CA GLY A 244 12.23 -12.90 -8.70
C GLY A 244 12.94 -14.06 -9.37
N ARG A 245 13.07 -15.16 -8.64
CA ARG A 245 13.60 -16.42 -9.16
C ARG A 245 12.53 -17.49 -9.15
N PHE A 246 12.75 -18.54 -9.93
CA PHE A 246 11.99 -19.76 -9.74
C PHE A 246 12.45 -20.51 -8.50
N ASN A 247 11.50 -20.93 -7.67
CA ASN A 247 11.76 -21.68 -6.43
C ASN A 247 10.84 -22.93 -6.37
N GLU A 248 11.35 -24.06 -5.87
CA GLU A 248 10.58 -25.30 -5.70
C GLU A 248 9.93 -25.40 -4.31
N ASN A 249 10.35 -24.56 -3.36
CA ASN A 249 9.81 -24.56 -2.01
C ASN A 249 8.56 -23.68 -1.93
N ILE A 250 7.38 -24.32 -1.98
CA ILE A 250 6.10 -23.61 -1.90
C ILE A 250 5.91 -22.82 -0.59
N GLU A 251 6.54 -23.24 0.51
CA GLU A 251 6.41 -22.52 1.79
C GLU A 251 7.19 -21.20 1.79
N GLU A 252 8.34 -21.15 1.11
CA GLU A 252 9.06 -19.89 0.86
C GLU A 252 8.27 -18.96 -0.06
N ILE A 253 7.58 -19.51 -1.07
CA ILE A 253 6.72 -18.74 -1.97
C ILE A 253 5.55 -18.09 -1.22
N LYS A 254 4.94 -18.81 -0.27
CA LYS A 254 3.82 -18.34 0.55
C LYS A 254 4.22 -17.36 1.64
N ASN A 255 5.50 -17.30 1.99
CA ASN A 255 5.99 -16.47 3.10
C ASN A 255 5.61 -14.98 2.89
N SER A 256 5.18 -14.29 3.96
CA SER A 256 4.77 -12.89 3.92
C SER A 256 5.83 -11.97 3.32
N PHE A 257 7.12 -12.24 3.57
CA PHE A 257 8.21 -11.47 2.98
C PHE A 257 8.27 -11.61 1.45
N ASN A 258 8.00 -12.81 0.91
CA ASN A 258 7.96 -13.02 -0.53
C ASN A 258 6.75 -12.32 -1.17
N LEU A 259 5.58 -12.42 -0.54
CA LEU A 259 4.36 -11.73 -1.01
C LEU A 259 4.52 -10.21 -0.95
N TYR A 260 5.18 -9.69 0.08
CA TYR A 260 5.56 -8.29 0.20
C TYR A 260 6.48 -7.84 -0.95
N ARG A 261 7.51 -8.63 -1.31
CA ARG A 261 8.35 -8.33 -2.48
C ARG A 261 7.54 -8.29 -3.78
N HIS A 262 6.59 -9.20 -3.96
CA HIS A 262 5.65 -9.16 -5.09
C HIS A 262 4.78 -7.90 -5.08
N PHE A 263 4.35 -7.43 -3.91
CA PHE A 263 3.53 -6.24 -3.76
C PHE A 263 4.32 -4.94 -4.05
N VAL A 264 5.54 -4.82 -3.54
CA VAL A 264 6.31 -3.58 -3.57
C VAL A 264 7.02 -3.33 -4.90
N ASN A 265 7.67 -4.35 -5.47
CA ASN A 265 8.56 -4.13 -6.63
C ASN A 265 8.62 -5.31 -7.62
N LEU A 266 7.66 -6.25 -7.55
CA LEU A 266 7.60 -7.42 -8.44
C LEU A 266 8.80 -8.37 -8.36
N SER A 267 9.66 -8.24 -7.35
CA SER A 267 10.87 -9.07 -7.21
C SER A 267 10.62 -10.41 -6.51
N GLY A 268 9.40 -10.69 -6.05
CA GLY A 268 9.13 -11.93 -5.33
C GLY A 268 9.35 -13.18 -6.19
N ASP A 269 9.76 -14.26 -5.56
CA ASP A 269 9.98 -15.55 -6.21
C ASP A 269 8.66 -16.19 -6.62
N VAL A 270 8.70 -17.00 -7.67
CA VAL A 270 7.54 -17.71 -8.22
C VAL A 270 7.83 -19.21 -8.24
N HIS A 271 6.82 -20.01 -7.89
CA HIS A 271 7.01 -21.45 -7.87
C HIS A 271 7.29 -22.02 -9.28
N THR A 272 8.22 -22.98 -9.41
CA THR A 272 8.59 -23.63 -10.69
C THR A 272 7.39 -24.26 -11.43
N ASN A 273 6.33 -24.61 -10.70
CA ASN A 273 5.06 -25.08 -11.28
C ASN A 273 4.49 -24.14 -12.33
N PHE A 274 4.74 -22.83 -12.24
CA PHE A 274 4.26 -21.85 -13.21
C PHE A 274 4.71 -22.16 -14.66
N LEU A 275 5.84 -22.86 -14.83
CA LEU A 275 6.37 -23.28 -16.13
C LEU A 275 5.73 -24.56 -16.69
N LYS A 276 4.90 -25.26 -15.91
CA LYS A 276 4.27 -26.53 -16.31
C LYS A 276 3.08 -26.29 -17.25
N ALA A 277 2.49 -27.38 -17.73
CA ALA A 277 1.24 -27.33 -18.49
C ALA A 277 0.17 -26.54 -17.71
N PRO A 278 -0.64 -25.71 -18.38
CA PRO A 278 -1.57 -24.83 -17.71
C PRO A 278 -2.65 -25.65 -16.97
N LEU A 279 -2.96 -25.22 -15.75
CA LEU A 279 -4.02 -25.83 -14.94
C LEU A 279 -5.41 -25.43 -15.47
N PHE A 280 -5.48 -24.24 -16.07
CA PHE A 280 -6.68 -23.65 -16.63
C PHE A 280 -6.66 -23.68 -18.17
N LYS A 281 -7.80 -23.40 -18.77
CA LYS A 281 -7.94 -23.21 -20.22
C LYS A 281 -8.18 -21.73 -20.52
N GLU A 282 -7.74 -21.27 -21.69
CA GLU A 282 -8.19 -19.98 -22.22
C GLU A 282 -9.72 -20.01 -22.33
N VAL A 283 -10.38 -18.99 -21.78
CA VAL A 283 -11.84 -18.86 -21.82
C VAL A 283 -12.27 -17.69 -22.68
N LYS A 284 -13.54 -17.71 -23.10
CA LYS A 284 -14.15 -16.54 -23.73
C LYS A 284 -14.27 -15.44 -22.67
N TRP A 285 -13.86 -14.23 -23.03
CA TRP A 285 -14.02 -13.06 -22.17
C TRP A 285 -15.49 -12.65 -22.10
N ASP A 286 -16.11 -12.81 -20.93
CA ASP A 286 -17.56 -12.62 -20.73
C ASP A 286 -17.81 -12.09 -19.31
N PHE A 287 -17.49 -10.81 -19.09
CA PHE A 287 -17.63 -10.12 -17.80
C PHE A 287 -18.46 -8.85 -17.97
N GLU A 288 -19.60 -8.78 -17.28
CA GLU A 288 -20.50 -7.62 -17.33
C GLU A 288 -20.25 -6.62 -16.20
N ASP A 289 -19.81 -7.10 -15.03
CA ASP A 289 -19.53 -6.30 -13.83
C ASP A 289 -18.33 -6.84 -13.02
N LEU A 290 -17.97 -6.11 -11.96
CA LEU A 290 -16.85 -6.40 -11.07
C LEU A 290 -17.30 -7.01 -9.72
N ASP A 291 -18.55 -7.43 -9.59
CA ASP A 291 -19.12 -8.04 -8.38
C ASP A 291 -18.84 -9.56 -8.38
N VAL A 292 -17.54 -9.91 -8.48
CA VAL A 292 -17.03 -11.30 -8.54
C VAL A 292 -16.89 -11.97 -7.16
N PHE A 293 -17.15 -11.23 -6.08
CA PHE A 293 -17.06 -11.71 -4.70
C PHE A 293 -18.42 -11.61 -4.01
N THR A 294 -18.72 -12.58 -3.14
CA THR A 294 -19.93 -12.56 -2.30
C THR A 294 -19.76 -11.80 -0.98
N ASN A 295 -18.51 -11.44 -0.64
CA ASN A 295 -18.16 -10.75 0.59
C ASN A 295 -18.69 -9.31 0.56
N GLU A 296 -19.04 -8.79 1.74
CA GLU A 296 -19.49 -7.41 1.90
C GLU A 296 -18.36 -6.42 1.62
N GLU A 297 -18.72 -5.26 1.08
CA GLU A 297 -17.77 -4.19 0.81
C GLU A 297 -17.96 -3.04 1.80
N TYR A 298 -16.87 -2.52 2.32
CA TYR A 298 -16.83 -1.38 3.21
C TYR A 298 -16.12 -0.24 2.47
N ILE A 299 -16.83 0.87 2.26
CA ILE A 299 -16.36 1.96 1.40
C ILE A 299 -16.21 3.24 2.21
N LYS A 300 -15.03 3.83 2.17
CA LYS A 300 -14.79 5.18 2.67
C LYS A 300 -14.56 6.12 1.50
N VAL A 301 -15.28 7.23 1.49
CA VAL A 301 -15.15 8.29 0.48
C VAL A 301 -14.55 9.53 1.14
N TYR A 302 -13.51 10.06 0.52
CA TYR A 302 -12.87 11.32 0.86
C TYR A 302 -13.18 12.34 -0.25
N ASN A 303 -13.82 13.44 0.13
CA ASN A 303 -14.12 14.54 -0.79
C ASN A 303 -13.11 15.66 -0.56
N ALA A 304 -12.35 16.00 -1.59
CA ALA A 304 -11.45 17.14 -1.64
C ALA A 304 -11.84 17.99 -2.85
N ASN A 305 -13.03 18.59 -2.81
CA ASN A 305 -13.76 19.19 -3.95
C ASN A 305 -12.88 19.87 -5.02
N PRO A 306 -12.96 19.49 -6.33
CA PRO A 306 -13.85 18.49 -6.94
C PRO A 306 -13.31 17.06 -6.91
N PHE A 307 -12.21 16.80 -6.19
CA PHE A 307 -11.54 15.53 -6.23
C PHE A 307 -12.16 14.51 -5.27
N ILE A 308 -12.21 13.26 -5.71
CA ILE A 308 -12.75 12.15 -4.93
C ILE A 308 -11.65 11.10 -4.80
N ALA A 309 -11.35 10.73 -3.57
CA ALA A 309 -10.59 9.51 -3.31
C ALA A 309 -11.47 8.55 -2.51
N ILE A 310 -11.27 7.26 -2.73
CA ILE A 310 -11.97 6.21 -2.01
C ILE A 310 -10.98 5.18 -1.48
N HIS A 311 -11.44 4.45 -0.47
CA HIS A 311 -10.82 3.21 0.00
C HIS A 311 -11.92 2.17 0.16
N ILE A 312 -11.80 1.04 -0.54
CA ILE A 312 -12.69 -0.11 -0.45
C ILE A 312 -11.97 -1.23 0.29
N ILE A 313 -12.61 -1.76 1.33
CA ILE A 313 -12.17 -2.94 2.07
C ILE A 313 -13.19 -4.06 1.84
N ILE A 314 -12.71 -5.23 1.45
CA ILE A 314 -13.49 -6.47 1.31
C ILE A 314 -12.82 -7.52 2.21
N PRO A 315 -13.32 -7.71 3.45
CA PRO A 315 -12.69 -8.61 4.40
C PRO A 315 -12.62 -10.05 3.87
N GLY A 316 -11.43 -10.63 3.91
CA GLY A 316 -11.09 -11.95 3.38
C GLY A 316 -10.66 -11.96 1.91
N ILE A 317 -10.58 -10.78 1.28
CA ILE A 317 -10.24 -10.61 -0.14
C ILE A 317 -9.17 -9.53 -0.33
N SER A 318 -9.32 -8.37 0.31
CA SER A 318 -8.47 -7.19 0.05
C SER A 318 -7.28 -7.04 1.00
N GLU A 319 -7.12 -7.90 1.99
CA GLU A 319 -5.93 -7.89 2.87
C GLU A 319 -4.66 -8.14 2.04
N VAL A 320 -3.64 -7.32 2.26
CA VAL A 320 -2.28 -7.53 1.74
C VAL A 320 -1.50 -8.42 2.70
N TYR A 321 -1.65 -8.17 4.00
CA TYR A 321 -0.94 -8.88 5.06
C TYR A 321 -1.86 -9.88 5.79
N PRO A 322 -1.30 -10.98 6.32
CA PRO A 322 -2.05 -11.94 7.12
C PRO A 322 -2.58 -11.32 8.42
N LEU A 323 -3.67 -11.86 8.96
CA LEU A 323 -4.29 -11.33 10.18
C LEU A 323 -3.35 -11.43 11.40
N GLU A 324 -2.48 -12.44 11.39
CA GLU A 324 -1.48 -12.70 12.43
C GLU A 324 -0.47 -11.54 12.58
N ASP A 325 -0.29 -10.70 11.54
CA ASP A 325 0.60 -9.54 11.60
C ASP A 325 0.10 -8.47 12.57
N MET A 326 -1.20 -8.47 12.92
CA MET A 326 -1.74 -7.63 14.00
C MET A 326 -1.10 -7.93 15.36
N ILE A 327 -0.59 -9.14 15.58
CA ILE A 327 0.04 -9.55 16.84
C ILE A 327 1.56 -9.60 16.68
N TYR A 328 2.03 -10.29 15.63
CA TYR A 328 3.46 -10.61 15.50
C TYR A 328 4.28 -9.57 14.74
N ASN A 329 3.67 -8.79 13.85
CA ASN A 329 4.33 -7.80 13.00
C ASN A 329 3.61 -6.44 13.04
N ASN A 330 3.09 -6.07 14.21
CA ASN A 330 2.28 -4.86 14.33
C ASN A 330 3.13 -3.61 14.13
N ILE A 331 2.61 -2.65 13.37
CA ILE A 331 3.29 -1.38 13.08
C ILE A 331 3.37 -0.46 14.31
N ASN A 332 2.58 -0.70 15.35
CA ASN A 332 2.47 0.21 16.50
C ASN A 332 3.55 0.04 17.58
N GLN A 333 4.44 -0.95 17.45
CA GLN A 333 5.48 -1.26 18.45
C GLN A 333 6.33 -0.04 18.81
N GLY A 334 6.72 0.76 17.80
CA GLY A 334 7.45 2.00 18.00
C GLY A 334 6.74 3.02 18.90
N LYS A 335 5.41 3.11 18.79
CA LYS A 335 4.57 3.96 19.67
C LYS A 335 4.54 3.42 21.09
N LEU A 336 4.27 2.12 21.24
CA LEU A 336 3.97 1.51 22.54
C LEU A 336 5.18 1.53 23.49
N TYR A 337 6.38 1.25 22.96
CA TYR A 337 7.56 1.02 23.80
C TYR A 337 8.58 2.16 23.78
N TYR A 338 8.66 2.92 22.68
CA TYR A 338 9.81 3.81 22.44
C TYR A 338 9.46 5.29 22.35
N ARG A 339 8.40 5.66 21.62
CA ARG A 339 8.15 7.05 21.20
C ARG A 339 8.12 8.05 22.34
N ASP A 340 7.29 7.83 23.37
CA ASP A 340 7.15 8.81 24.46
C ASP A 340 8.43 8.92 25.29
N LYS A 341 9.09 7.78 25.57
CA LYS A 341 10.38 7.75 26.28
C LYS A 341 11.49 8.48 25.50
N ILE A 342 11.54 8.34 24.18
CA ILE A 342 12.55 9.01 23.35
C ILE A 342 12.26 10.51 23.24
N LEU A 343 11.02 10.89 22.93
CA LEU A 343 10.66 12.29 22.73
C LEU A 343 10.58 13.08 24.04
N ASN A 344 10.24 12.44 25.16
CA ASN A 344 10.03 13.05 26.47
C ASN A 344 10.85 12.38 27.59
N TYR A 345 12.10 11.98 27.30
CA TYR A 345 12.98 11.27 28.23
C TYR A 345 13.12 11.90 29.63
N GLU A 346 12.90 13.20 29.76
CA GLU A 346 12.94 13.94 31.02
C GLU A 346 11.84 13.56 32.02
N LYS A 347 10.78 12.86 31.56
CA LYS A 347 9.68 12.38 32.39
C LYS A 347 9.97 11.02 33.05
N TYR A 348 11.02 10.33 32.62
CA TYR A 348 11.31 8.95 32.99
C TYR A 348 12.57 8.86 33.85
N SER A 349 12.72 7.75 34.57
CA SER A 349 13.92 7.49 35.35
C SER A 349 15.13 7.29 34.45
N LYS A 350 16.33 7.49 35.02
CA LYS A 350 17.59 7.25 34.31
C LYS A 350 17.69 5.80 33.85
N GLU A 351 17.29 4.88 34.72
CA GLU A 351 17.29 3.44 34.48
C GLU A 351 16.40 3.09 33.27
N GLU A 352 15.17 3.60 33.22
CA GLU A 352 14.24 3.36 32.10
C GLU A 352 14.79 3.84 30.76
N ILE A 353 15.53 4.96 30.74
CA ILE A 353 16.11 5.49 29.50
C ILE A 353 17.34 4.69 29.06
N TYR A 354 18.18 4.23 29.99
CA TYR A 354 19.31 3.36 29.62
C TYR A 354 18.85 1.99 29.15
N GLU A 355 17.78 1.44 29.71
CA GLU A 355 17.18 0.18 29.22
C GLU A 355 16.79 0.29 27.73
N ILE A 356 16.06 1.34 27.33
CA ILE A 356 15.70 1.51 25.91
C ILE A 356 16.93 1.76 25.03
N ILE A 357 17.95 2.46 25.53
CA ILE A 357 19.18 2.72 24.77
C ILE A 357 19.90 1.39 24.51
N ASP A 358 20.03 0.55 25.52
CA ASP A 358 20.72 -0.74 25.42
C ASP A 358 19.95 -1.70 24.50
N GLU A 359 18.61 -1.71 24.58
CA GLU A 359 17.75 -2.45 23.63
C GLU A 359 17.99 -2.02 22.19
N LEU A 360 17.96 -0.70 21.92
CA LEU A 360 18.16 -0.14 20.58
C LEU A 360 19.59 -0.37 20.04
N LYS A 361 20.59 -0.51 20.92
CA LYS A 361 21.94 -0.91 20.51
C LYS A 361 21.98 -2.37 20.11
N TYR A 362 21.22 -3.23 20.80
CA TYR A 362 21.15 -4.66 20.51
C TYR A 362 20.42 -4.95 19.19
N SER A 363 19.44 -4.13 18.82
CA SER A 363 18.64 -4.34 17.61
C SER A 363 19.40 -4.12 16.28
N PHE A 364 20.62 -3.57 16.33
CA PHE A 364 21.49 -3.17 15.20
C PHE A 364 20.80 -2.31 14.12
N ALA A 365 21.37 -1.14 13.82
CA ALA A 365 21.00 -0.30 12.67
C ALA A 365 19.52 0.18 12.61
N THR A 366 18.79 0.20 13.73
CA THR A 366 17.46 0.81 13.79
C THR A 366 17.56 2.33 13.75
N GLU A 367 17.11 2.96 12.67
CA GLU A 367 16.91 4.41 12.63
C GLU A 367 15.78 4.79 13.59
N ILE A 368 16.09 5.58 14.62
CA ILE A 368 15.13 5.96 15.67
C ILE A 368 13.98 6.78 15.09
N GLY A 369 14.26 7.66 14.13
CA GLY A 369 13.22 8.46 13.47
C GLY A 369 12.14 7.59 12.83
N ALA A 370 12.55 6.63 12.01
CA ALA A 370 11.66 5.67 11.38
C ALA A 370 10.88 4.83 12.41
N LEU A 371 11.57 4.34 13.45
CA LEU A 371 10.94 3.55 14.53
C LEU A 371 9.78 4.30 15.19
N ILE A 372 9.96 5.58 15.50
CA ILE A 372 8.95 6.35 16.25
C ILE A 372 8.07 7.24 15.36
N GLY A 373 8.25 7.20 14.04
CA GLY A 373 7.43 7.94 13.08
C GLY A 373 7.75 9.43 12.96
N VAL A 374 9.01 9.83 13.12
CA VAL A 374 9.45 11.23 12.96
C VAL A 374 10.64 11.31 12.01
N LYS A 375 10.89 12.49 11.41
CA LYS A 375 12.15 12.75 10.70
C LYS A 375 12.96 13.83 11.39
N PHE A 376 14.15 13.47 11.86
CA PHE A 376 15.12 14.40 12.44
C PHE A 376 15.98 15.08 11.37
N ASP A 377 16.62 16.20 11.70
CA ASP A 377 17.56 16.92 10.79
C ASP A 377 18.75 16.04 10.36
N THR A 378 19.13 15.09 11.20
CA THR A 378 20.15 14.06 10.93
C THR A 378 19.56 12.70 11.26
N THR A 379 19.98 11.66 10.56
CA THR A 379 19.65 10.28 10.97
C THR A 379 20.18 10.02 12.38
N ILE A 380 19.36 9.38 13.22
CA ILE A 380 19.69 9.12 14.63
C ILE A 380 19.60 7.63 14.87
N PHE A 381 20.69 7.07 15.40
CA PHE A 381 20.75 5.71 15.93
C PHE A 381 20.91 5.73 17.45
N ALA A 382 21.00 4.55 18.07
CA ALA A 382 21.04 4.41 19.53
C ALA A 382 22.20 5.18 20.19
N ASP A 383 23.40 5.14 19.62
CA ASP A 383 24.56 5.88 20.15
C ASP A 383 24.38 7.40 20.05
N ASP A 384 23.75 7.89 18.97
CA ASP A 384 23.42 9.31 18.82
C ASP A 384 22.40 9.74 19.87
N PHE A 385 21.36 8.92 20.09
CA PHE A 385 20.35 9.20 21.12
C PHE A 385 20.95 9.19 22.54
N GLU A 386 21.85 8.26 22.85
CA GLU A 386 22.58 8.26 24.13
C GLU A 386 23.41 9.53 24.28
N TYR A 387 24.07 10.00 23.21
CA TYR A 387 24.78 11.27 23.21
C TYR A 387 23.84 12.45 23.51
N TYR A 388 22.70 12.54 22.82
CA TYR A 388 21.67 13.57 23.07
C TYR A 388 21.19 13.56 24.52
N TYR A 389 20.87 12.38 25.05
CA TYR A 389 20.43 12.18 26.42
C TYR A 389 21.49 12.63 27.44
N LYS A 390 22.74 12.17 27.31
CA LYS A 390 23.84 12.53 28.24
C LYS A 390 24.15 14.03 28.27
N ASN A 391 23.95 14.71 27.16
CA ASN A 391 24.19 16.14 27.04
C ASN A 391 22.94 16.99 27.32
N ASN A 392 21.80 16.37 27.62
CA ASN A 392 20.51 17.03 27.81
C ASN A 392 20.11 17.94 26.63
N ILE A 393 20.29 17.44 25.41
CA ILE A 393 19.94 18.12 24.16
C ILE A 393 18.87 17.27 23.44
N LYS A 394 17.82 17.92 22.93
CA LYS A 394 16.83 17.25 22.08
C LYS A 394 17.25 17.30 20.61
N PRO A 395 17.16 16.18 19.88
CA PRO A 395 17.32 16.23 18.43
C PRO A 395 16.22 17.08 17.79
N LYS A 396 16.59 17.83 16.74
CA LYS A 396 15.66 18.71 16.03
C LYS A 396 14.94 17.94 14.95
N PHE A 397 13.64 18.22 14.81
CA PHE A 397 12.87 17.74 13.69
C PHE A 397 13.26 18.43 12.39
N SER A 398 13.32 17.65 11.32
CA SER A 398 13.61 18.14 9.99
C SER A 398 12.53 19.06 9.46
N LYS A 399 12.92 19.96 8.55
CA LYS A 399 11.97 20.75 7.76
C LYS A 399 10.98 19.85 7.00
N THR A 400 11.43 18.70 6.50
CA THR A 400 10.60 17.69 5.84
C THR A 400 9.49 17.19 6.75
N TYR A 401 9.79 16.80 8.00
CA TYR A 401 8.77 16.36 8.95
C TYR A 401 7.75 17.46 9.24
N LEU A 402 8.21 18.70 9.46
CA LEU A 402 7.33 19.84 9.68
C LEU A 402 6.41 20.12 8.47
N ASN A 403 6.91 19.93 7.26
CA ASN A 403 6.11 20.05 6.04
C ASN A 403 5.05 18.92 5.94
N ILE A 404 5.40 17.69 6.33
CA ILE A 404 4.45 16.56 6.41
C ILE A 404 3.31 16.87 7.41
N LEU A 405 3.65 17.37 8.60
CA LEU A 405 2.65 17.78 9.60
C LEU A 405 1.75 18.90 9.09
N ASN A 406 2.33 19.89 8.39
CA ASN A 406 1.56 20.99 7.80
C ASN A 406 0.62 20.49 6.68
N LEU A 407 1.10 19.56 5.84
CA LEU A 407 0.29 18.94 4.78
C LEU A 407 -0.89 18.17 5.38
N ALA A 408 -0.66 17.34 6.41
CA ALA A 408 -1.73 16.62 7.11
C ALA A 408 -2.79 17.58 7.69
N ARG A 409 -2.35 18.68 8.31
CA ARG A 409 -3.25 19.71 8.83
C ARG A 409 -4.08 20.37 7.73
N LYS A 410 -3.45 20.80 6.62
CA LYS A 410 -4.17 21.41 5.49
C LYS A 410 -5.21 20.47 4.88
N LEU A 411 -4.88 19.18 4.80
CA LEU A 411 -5.81 18.18 4.31
C LEU A 411 -7.04 17.98 5.22
N ASN A 412 -6.97 18.39 6.49
CA ASN A 412 -8.09 18.36 7.42
C ASN A 412 -8.97 19.62 7.33
N GLU A 413 -8.48 20.66 6.66
CA GLU A 413 -9.19 21.92 6.43
C GLU A 413 -10.05 21.89 5.14
N ILE A 414 -9.81 20.90 4.27
CA ILE A 414 -10.55 20.64 3.02
C ILE A 414 -11.50 19.46 3.20
#